data_AF-H1SD05-F1
#
_entry.id   AF-H1SD05-F1
#
_cell.length_a   1.000
_cell.length_b   1.000
_cell.length_c   1.000
_cell.angle_alpha   90.00
_cell.angle_beta   90.00
_cell.angle_gamma   90.00
#
_symmetry.space_group_name_H-M   'P 1'
#
loop_
_entity.id
_entity.type
_entity.pdbx_description
1 polymer ?
#
loop_
_entity_poly.entity_id
_entity_poly.type
_entity_poly.pdbx_seq_one_letter_code
_entity_poly.pdbx_strand_id
1 'polypeptide(L)'
;MFALLPIPNASEGRLALMTQQTTFSLEPNPNALDAATREALMRDPAFGRVFTDHMVTITWREGQGWQDAKVTARKPFSIDPACSVLHYGQEIFEGMKAYRGADGAVTLFRPLENARRFQASAKRMAMPALPESLFLEAIEQLVRVDQAWVPHGSGSLYLRPFMFANEVFLGIKPAFLASSRPPSLFSA
;
A
#
# COMPACT_ATOMS: atom_id res chain seq x y z
N MET A 1 -10.04 -25.48 36.75
CA MET A 1 -9.18 -26.55 36.23
C MET A 1 -8.32 -25.93 35.14
N PHE A 2 -7.06 -25.61 35.43
CA PHE A 2 -6.15 -24.85 34.58
C PHE A 2 -5.01 -25.77 34.14
N ALA A 3 -4.75 -25.84 32.83
CA ALA A 3 -3.59 -26.52 32.28
C ALA A 3 -2.47 -25.48 32.07
N LEU A 4 -1.40 -25.59 32.86
CA LEU A 4 -0.12 -24.92 32.61
C LEU A 4 0.61 -25.72 31.52
N LEU A 5 0.90 -25.07 30.39
CA LEU A 5 1.86 -25.57 29.40
C LEU A 5 3.24 -24.98 29.69
N PRO A 6 4.34 -25.74 29.43
CA PRO A 6 5.69 -25.32 29.77
C PRO A 6 6.18 -24.18 28.87
N ILE A 7 6.88 -23.21 29.47
CA ILE A 7 7.65 -22.16 28.78
C ILE A 7 8.94 -22.80 28.24
N PRO A 8 9.25 -22.75 26.93
CA PRO A 8 10.54 -23.21 26.44
C PRO A 8 11.67 -22.29 26.94
N ASN A 9 12.77 -22.92 27.36
CA ASN A 9 13.97 -22.32 27.89
C ASN A 9 14.51 -21.17 27.01
N ALA A 10 14.81 -20.05 27.67
CA ALA A 10 15.62 -18.98 27.12
C ALA A 10 17.10 -19.40 27.17
N SER A 11 17.64 -19.83 26.03
CA SER A 11 19.09 -19.86 25.80
C SER A 11 19.39 -19.57 24.33
N GLU A 12 19.88 -18.35 24.09
CA GLU A 12 20.79 -17.95 23.00
C GLU A 12 20.25 -18.18 21.57
N GLY A 13 19.54 -17.24 20.93
CA GLY A 13 19.79 -15.80 20.92
C GLY A 13 20.58 -15.34 19.70
N ARG A 14 20.19 -15.79 18.50
CA ARG A 14 20.26 -15.02 17.24
C ARG A 14 19.20 -15.58 16.29
N LEU A 15 17.95 -15.16 16.45
CA LEU A 15 17.13 -15.02 15.24
C LEU A 15 17.87 -13.99 14.41
N ALA A 16 18.55 -14.44 13.36
CA ALA A 16 18.88 -13.55 12.27
C ALA A 16 17.56 -12.88 11.88
N LEU A 17 17.40 -11.61 12.26
CA LEU A 17 16.49 -10.72 11.55
C LEU A 17 17.01 -10.72 10.12
N MET A 18 16.56 -11.70 9.33
CA MET A 18 16.74 -11.70 7.90
C MET A 18 15.97 -10.47 7.44
N THR A 19 16.67 -9.35 7.35
CA THR A 19 16.21 -8.22 6.54
C THR A 19 16.12 -8.79 5.13
N GLN A 20 14.95 -9.32 4.75
CA GLN A 20 14.67 -9.63 3.36
C GLN A 20 14.90 -8.32 2.60
N GLN A 21 16.00 -8.25 1.85
CA GLN A 21 16.20 -7.22 0.85
C GLN A 21 15.22 -7.54 -0.27
N THR A 22 14.08 -6.86 -0.29
CA THR A 22 13.13 -6.96 -1.39
C THR A 22 13.70 -6.19 -2.58
N THR A 23 14.10 -6.89 -3.64
CA THR A 23 14.57 -6.26 -4.88
C THR A 23 13.40 -5.73 -5.68
N PHE A 24 13.49 -4.50 -6.18
CA PHE A 24 12.50 -3.94 -7.11
C PHE A 24 12.74 -4.43 -8.54
N SER A 25 11.70 -4.94 -9.20
CA SER A 25 11.67 -5.08 -10.66
C SER A 25 11.11 -3.82 -11.32
N LEU A 26 11.61 -3.50 -12.52
CA LEU A 26 11.07 -2.43 -13.36
C LEU A 26 10.42 -3.03 -14.61
N GLU A 27 9.13 -2.79 -14.77
CA GLU A 27 8.31 -3.14 -15.92
C GLU A 27 7.84 -1.82 -16.59
N PRO A 28 8.59 -1.27 -17.56
CA PRO A 28 8.25 0.01 -18.17
C PRO A 28 6.86 -0.03 -18.83
N ASN A 29 6.14 1.09 -18.80
CA ASN A 29 4.89 1.25 -19.54
C ASN A 29 5.19 1.37 -21.05
N PRO A 30 4.81 0.38 -21.89
CA PRO A 30 5.06 0.43 -23.33
C PRO A 30 4.24 1.53 -24.03
N ASN A 31 3.20 2.04 -23.38
CA ASN A 31 2.31 3.09 -23.86
C ASN A 31 2.45 4.37 -23.02
N ALA A 32 3.67 4.68 -22.57
CA ALA A 32 3.94 5.92 -21.85
C ALA A 32 3.60 7.14 -22.73
N LEU A 33 3.07 8.19 -22.11
CA LEU A 33 2.68 9.39 -22.85
C LEU A 33 3.91 10.10 -23.44
N ASP A 34 3.76 10.61 -24.66
CA ASP A 34 4.77 11.49 -25.26
C ASP A 34 4.89 12.81 -24.46
N ALA A 35 6.01 13.50 -24.67
CA ALA A 35 6.33 14.72 -23.91
C ALA A 35 5.28 15.83 -24.09
N ALA A 36 4.78 16.03 -25.31
CA ALA A 36 3.82 17.09 -25.60
C ALA A 36 2.46 16.81 -24.94
N THR A 37 2.00 15.56 -25.01
CA THR A 37 0.75 15.13 -24.35
C THR A 37 0.88 15.26 -22.82
N ARG A 38 2.00 14.82 -22.23
CA ARG A 38 2.27 14.97 -20.79
C ARG A 38 2.28 16.44 -20.36
N GLU A 39 3.00 17.30 -21.08
CA GLU A 39 3.07 18.74 -20.79
C GLU A 39 1.71 19.42 -20.87
N ALA A 40 0.89 19.06 -21.87
CA ALA A 40 -0.46 19.58 -22.00
C ALA A 40 -1.34 19.21 -20.79
N LEU A 41 -1.23 17.98 -20.29
CA LEU A 41 -1.96 17.51 -19.09
C LEU A 41 -1.47 18.18 -17.80
N MET A 42 -0.20 18.57 -17.72
CA MET A 42 0.40 19.21 -16.54
C MET A 42 0.20 20.73 -16.45
N ARG A 43 -0.36 21.38 -17.48
CA ARG A 43 -0.46 22.85 -17.53
C ARG A 43 -1.37 23.44 -16.46
N ASP A 44 -2.53 22.82 -16.22
CA ASP A 44 -3.49 23.23 -15.18
C ASP A 44 -4.28 22.01 -14.66
N PRO A 45 -3.62 21.05 -13.99
CA PRO A 45 -4.28 19.84 -13.55
C PRO A 45 -5.11 20.13 -12.31
N ALA A 46 -6.41 19.82 -12.37
CA ALA A 46 -7.21 19.68 -11.16
C ALA A 46 -6.60 18.60 -10.26
N PHE A 47 -6.56 18.86 -8.95
CA PHE A 47 -5.93 17.95 -7.99
C PHE A 47 -6.50 16.53 -8.08
N GLY A 48 -5.62 15.54 -8.25
CA GLY A 48 -5.99 14.12 -8.30
C GLY A 48 -6.72 13.67 -9.57
N ARG A 49 -6.62 14.42 -10.68
CA ARG A 49 -7.27 14.07 -11.96
C ARG A 49 -6.31 13.55 -13.03
N VAL A 50 -5.06 13.96 -13.00
CA VAL A 50 -4.00 13.51 -13.91
C VAL A 50 -3.07 12.59 -13.12
N PHE A 51 -2.72 11.45 -13.73
CA PHE A 51 -1.88 10.42 -13.12
C PHE A 51 -0.68 10.14 -14.02
N THR A 52 0.42 9.70 -13.40
CA THR A 52 1.66 9.35 -14.10
C THR A 52 1.54 7.98 -14.79
N ASP A 53 2.56 7.65 -15.59
CA ASP A 53 2.58 6.44 -16.42
C ASP A 53 2.74 5.15 -15.60
N HIS A 54 3.38 5.23 -14.42
CA HIS A 54 3.72 4.07 -13.61
C HIS A 54 3.04 4.11 -12.23
N MET A 55 3.08 2.96 -11.56
CA MET A 55 2.75 2.79 -10.16
C MET A 55 3.71 1.79 -9.52
N VAL A 56 3.81 1.82 -8.19
CA VAL A 56 4.53 0.80 -7.42
C VAL A 56 3.55 -0.13 -6.74
N THR A 57 3.86 -1.43 -6.75
CA THR A 57 3.14 -2.44 -5.96
C THR A 57 4.11 -3.31 -5.20
N ILE A 58 3.74 -3.68 -3.98
CA ILE A 58 4.48 -4.62 -3.12
C ILE A 58 3.44 -5.51 -2.46
N THR A 59 3.67 -6.82 -2.44
CA THR A 59 2.71 -7.80 -1.90
C THR A 59 3.20 -8.33 -0.57
N TRP A 60 2.32 -8.36 0.43
CA TRP A 60 2.58 -9.10 1.65
C TRP A 60 1.84 -10.44 1.61
N ARG A 61 2.49 -11.51 2.08
CA ARG A 61 1.84 -12.81 2.31
C ARG A 61 2.19 -13.36 3.68
N GLU A 62 1.20 -13.95 4.35
CA GLU A 62 1.40 -14.62 5.63
C GLU A 62 2.47 -15.70 5.50
N GLY A 63 3.37 -15.77 6.48
CA GLY A 63 4.51 -16.69 6.50
C GLY A 63 5.67 -16.35 5.54
N GLN A 64 5.48 -15.43 4.57
CA GLN A 64 6.51 -15.08 3.58
C GLN A 64 7.02 -13.63 3.71
N GLY A 65 6.16 -12.73 4.20
CA GLY A 65 6.50 -11.31 4.34
C GLY A 65 6.26 -10.50 3.07
N TRP A 66 6.99 -9.38 2.95
CA TRP A 66 6.91 -8.45 1.83
C TRP A 66 7.74 -8.91 0.65
N GLN A 67 7.12 -9.02 -0.52
CA GLN A 67 7.71 -9.54 -1.74
C GLN A 67 7.09 -8.88 -2.98
N ASP A 68 7.54 -9.30 -4.17
CA ASP A 68 7.00 -8.85 -5.46
C ASP A 68 7.00 -7.31 -5.60
N ALA A 69 8.01 -6.63 -5.08
CA ALA A 69 8.15 -5.19 -5.24
C ALA A 69 8.45 -4.85 -6.70
N LYS A 70 7.59 -4.04 -7.32
CA LYS A 70 7.71 -3.69 -8.73
C LYS A 70 7.24 -2.27 -9.02
N VAL A 71 7.95 -1.64 -9.94
CA VAL A 71 7.50 -0.47 -10.69
C VAL A 71 6.88 -0.99 -11.98
N THR A 72 5.61 -0.69 -12.24
CA THR A 72 4.89 -1.23 -13.40
C THR A 72 3.94 -0.17 -13.98
N ALA A 73 3.42 -0.40 -15.19
CA ALA A 73 2.42 0.47 -15.79
C ALA A 73 1.20 0.65 -14.88
N ARG A 74 0.73 1.89 -14.74
CA ARG A 74 -0.47 2.19 -13.96
C ARG A 74 -1.68 1.50 -14.58
N LYS A 75 -2.36 0.65 -13.81
CA LYS A 75 -3.54 -0.10 -14.27
C LYS A 75 -4.55 -0.32 -13.14
N PRO A 76 -5.81 -0.63 -13.46
CA PRO A 76 -6.79 -1.03 -12.45
C PRO A 76 -6.32 -2.28 -11.68
N PHE A 77 -6.67 -2.35 -10.41
CA PHE A 77 -6.51 -3.58 -9.63
C PHE A 77 -7.65 -4.55 -9.96
N SER A 78 -7.31 -5.83 -10.14
CA SER A 78 -8.28 -6.92 -10.15
C SER A 78 -8.28 -7.55 -8.76
N ILE A 79 -9.35 -7.30 -8.00
CA ILE A 79 -9.54 -7.81 -6.65
C ILE A 79 -10.86 -8.57 -6.59
N ASP A 80 -10.94 -9.54 -5.69
CA ASP A 80 -12.16 -10.30 -5.48
C ASP A 80 -13.23 -9.41 -4.80
N PRO A 81 -14.52 -9.50 -5.19
CA PRO A 81 -15.59 -8.76 -4.52
C PRO A 81 -15.71 -9.03 -3.02
N ALA A 82 -15.24 -10.17 -2.53
CA ALA A 82 -15.21 -10.55 -1.12
C ALA A 82 -13.91 -10.12 -0.39
N CYS A 83 -13.06 -9.30 -1.02
CA CYS A 83 -11.87 -8.76 -0.36
C CYS A 83 -12.23 -7.90 0.85
N SER A 84 -11.55 -8.10 1.98
CA SER A 84 -11.85 -7.40 3.24
C SER A 84 -11.81 -5.88 3.15
N VAL A 85 -11.01 -5.29 2.25
CA VAL A 85 -11.04 -3.83 2.00
C VAL A 85 -12.45 -3.33 1.61
N LEU A 86 -13.22 -4.11 0.84
CA LEU A 86 -14.53 -3.72 0.33
C LEU A 86 -15.65 -3.86 1.38
N HIS A 87 -15.44 -4.67 2.42
CA HIS A 87 -16.47 -4.99 3.43
C HIS A 87 -16.17 -4.37 4.79
N TYR A 88 -14.90 -4.30 5.17
CA TYR A 88 -14.46 -3.89 6.50
C TYR A 88 -13.53 -2.68 6.48
N GLY A 89 -13.25 -2.10 5.30
CA GLY A 89 -12.47 -0.87 5.17
C GLY A 89 -11.05 -0.98 5.74
N GLN A 90 -10.45 -2.17 5.71
CA GLN A 90 -9.09 -2.37 6.22
C GLN A 90 -8.06 -1.85 5.19
N GLU A 91 -7.90 -0.53 5.20
CA GLU A 91 -6.97 0.21 4.35
C GLU A 91 -6.38 1.42 5.08
N ILE A 92 -5.20 1.85 4.62
CA ILE A 92 -4.52 3.05 5.08
C ILE A 92 -3.91 3.78 3.88
N PHE A 93 -3.66 5.08 4.02
CA PHE A 93 -3.00 5.86 2.98
C PHE A 93 -2.07 6.92 3.58
N GLU A 94 -1.24 7.47 2.71
CA GLU A 94 -0.35 8.60 2.97
C GLU A 94 -0.48 9.68 1.89
N GLY A 95 0.08 10.86 2.19
CA GLY A 95 0.10 11.98 1.28
C GLY A 95 1.40 12.75 1.40
N MET A 96 2.15 12.81 0.30
CA MET A 96 3.40 13.57 0.22
C MET A 96 3.61 14.14 -1.17
N LYS A 97 4.65 14.95 -1.34
CA LYS A 97 4.91 15.67 -2.59
C LYS A 97 6.38 15.56 -2.98
N ALA A 98 6.61 15.44 -4.29
CA ALA A 98 7.90 15.62 -4.93
C ALA A 98 7.93 16.99 -5.62
N TYR A 99 9.05 17.68 -5.48
CA TYR A 99 9.25 19.04 -5.97
C TYR A 99 10.49 19.09 -6.86
N ARG A 100 10.42 19.87 -7.94
CA ARG A 100 11.59 20.15 -8.77
C ARG A 100 12.28 21.43 -8.28
N GLY A 101 13.55 21.30 -7.92
CA GLY A 101 14.42 22.42 -7.58
C GLY A 101 14.82 23.26 -8.80
N ALA A 102 15.37 24.44 -8.55
CA ALA A 102 15.86 25.32 -9.61
C ALA A 102 17.05 24.72 -10.40
N ASP A 103 17.79 23.82 -9.77
CA ASP A 103 18.88 23.01 -10.36
C ASP A 103 18.36 21.80 -11.16
N GLY A 104 17.04 21.61 -11.24
CA GLY A 104 16.39 20.50 -11.91
C GLY A 104 16.27 19.23 -11.06
N ALA A 105 16.92 19.18 -9.88
CA ALA A 105 16.88 18.02 -8.99
C ALA A 105 15.49 17.83 -8.40
N VAL A 106 15.06 16.58 -8.22
CA VAL A 106 13.79 16.26 -7.58
C VAL A 106 14.02 15.98 -6.11
N THR A 107 13.25 16.63 -5.24
CA THR A 107 13.36 16.51 -3.79
C THR A 107 12.03 16.12 -3.16
N LEU A 108 12.12 15.44 -2.02
CA LEU A 108 10.98 15.01 -1.19
C LEU A 108 11.04 15.76 0.15
N PHE A 109 9.90 16.21 0.64
CA PHE A 109 9.84 16.86 1.96
C PHE A 109 9.52 15.84 3.06
N ARG A 110 10.49 15.62 3.96
CA ARG A 110 10.38 14.75 5.15
C ARG A 110 9.75 13.36 4.88
N PRO A 111 10.18 12.62 3.84
CA PRO A 111 9.53 11.37 3.44
C PRO A 111 9.56 10.29 4.54
N LEU A 112 10.58 10.32 5.41
CA LEU A 112 10.70 9.40 6.54
C LEU A 112 9.55 9.55 7.57
N GLU A 113 9.01 10.75 7.74
CA GLU A 113 7.88 10.96 8.66
C GLU A 113 6.58 10.39 8.10
N ASN A 114 6.40 10.45 6.77
CA ASN A 114 5.31 9.77 6.10
C ASN A 114 5.45 8.25 6.26
N ALA A 115 6.66 7.69 6.11
CA ALA A 115 6.91 6.27 6.31
C ALA A 115 6.57 5.81 7.75
N ARG A 116 7.02 6.56 8.76
CA ARG A 116 6.69 6.30 10.18
C ARG A 116 5.19 6.36 10.45
N ARG A 117 4.50 7.37 9.90
CA ARG A 117 3.05 7.49 10.05
C ARG A 117 2.32 6.36 9.33
N PHE A 118 2.81 5.92 8.17
CA PHE A 118 2.28 4.76 7.46
C PHE A 118 2.38 3.48 8.31
N GLN A 119 3.53 3.23 8.95
CA GLN A 119 3.68 2.10 9.88
C GLN A 119 2.77 2.23 11.11
N ALA A 120 2.64 3.43 11.68
CA ALA A 120 1.76 3.66 12.82
C ALA A 120 0.28 3.36 12.46
N SER A 121 -0.16 3.80 11.29
CA SER A 121 -1.49 3.49 10.73
C SER A 121 -1.66 1.99 10.50
N ALA A 122 -0.65 1.30 9.94
CA ALA A 122 -0.67 -0.14 9.74
C ALA A 122 -0.88 -0.88 11.07
N LYS A 123 -0.10 -0.53 12.09
CA LYS A 123 -0.25 -1.08 13.44
C LYS A 123 -1.65 -0.84 14.01
N ARG A 124 -2.21 0.36 13.83
CA ARG A 124 -3.55 0.72 14.32
C ARG A 124 -4.65 -0.09 13.64
N MET A 125 -4.46 -0.44 12.37
CA MET A 125 -5.39 -1.21 11.53
C MET A 125 -5.11 -2.72 11.54
N ALA A 126 -4.22 -3.20 12.41
CA ALA A 126 -3.80 -4.60 12.47
C ALA A 126 -3.30 -5.15 11.11
N MET A 127 -2.59 -4.30 10.36
CA MET A 127 -1.98 -4.63 9.06
C MET A 127 -0.47 -4.87 9.22
N PRO A 128 0.17 -5.62 8.31
CA PRO A 128 1.62 -5.80 8.33
C PRO A 128 2.34 -4.44 8.21
N ALA A 129 3.37 -4.24 9.03
CA ALA A 129 4.19 -3.04 8.95
C ALA A 129 5.12 -3.11 7.73
N LEU A 130 4.99 -2.17 6.80
CA LEU A 130 5.94 -2.01 5.69
C LEU A 130 7.23 -1.35 6.23
N PRO A 131 8.43 -1.95 6.06
CA PRO A 131 9.68 -1.35 6.52
C PRO A 131 9.87 0.08 5.98
N GLU A 132 10.35 1.01 6.82
CA GLU A 132 10.54 2.42 6.43
C GLU A 132 11.46 2.54 5.21
N SER A 133 12.54 1.74 5.14
CA SER A 133 13.45 1.69 4.00
C SER A 133 12.75 1.25 2.72
N LEU A 134 11.89 0.23 2.80
CA LEU A 134 11.14 -0.28 1.65
C LEU A 134 10.09 0.73 1.16
N PHE A 135 9.46 1.46 2.09
CA PHE A 135 8.59 2.60 1.75
C PHE A 135 9.37 3.68 1.00
N LEU A 136 10.51 4.11 1.54
CA LEU A 136 11.33 5.16 0.92
C LEU A 136 11.83 4.74 -0.47
N GLU A 137 12.32 3.51 -0.61
CA GLU A 137 12.77 2.99 -1.89
C GLU A 137 11.62 2.92 -2.91
N ALA A 138 10.41 2.52 -2.50
CA ALA A 138 9.23 2.56 -3.37
C ALA A 138 8.95 3.96 -3.92
N ILE A 139 9.03 4.99 -3.06
CA ILE A 139 8.85 6.38 -3.48
C ILE A 139 9.94 6.80 -4.46
N GLU A 140 11.20 6.51 -4.13
CA GLU A 140 12.34 6.89 -4.96
C GLU A 140 12.30 6.22 -6.34
N GLN A 141 11.98 4.94 -6.42
CA GLN A 141 11.87 4.20 -7.67
C GLN A 141 10.76 4.77 -8.57
N LEU A 142 9.59 5.07 -7.99
CA LEU A 142 8.49 5.68 -8.74
C LEU A 142 8.86 7.08 -9.24
N VAL A 143 9.38 7.94 -8.36
CA VAL A 143 9.76 9.30 -8.73
C VAL A 143 10.88 9.31 -9.77
N ARG A 144 11.79 8.32 -9.73
CA ARG A 144 12.88 8.19 -10.71
C ARG A 144 12.34 7.87 -12.11
N VAL A 145 11.44 6.88 -12.24
CA VAL A 145 10.88 6.52 -13.55
C VAL A 145 9.95 7.61 -14.10
N ASP A 146 9.15 8.23 -13.22
CA ASP A 146 8.18 9.25 -13.58
C ASP A 146 8.70 10.68 -13.35
N GLN A 147 10.02 10.88 -13.30
CA GLN A 147 10.59 12.19 -12.98
C GLN A 147 10.11 13.30 -13.92
N ALA A 148 9.78 12.97 -15.18
CA ALA A 148 9.28 13.92 -16.16
C ALA A 148 7.86 14.43 -15.86
N TRP A 149 7.16 13.80 -14.92
CA TRP A 149 5.86 14.23 -14.40
C TRP A 149 5.98 15.21 -13.22
N VAL A 150 7.18 15.47 -12.70
CA VAL A 150 7.38 16.48 -11.65
C VAL A 150 7.40 17.87 -12.31
N PRO A 151 6.41 18.74 -12.06
CA PRO A 151 6.29 20.01 -12.75
C PRO A 151 7.48 20.93 -12.50
N HIS A 152 7.77 21.81 -13.46
CA HIS A 152 8.68 22.94 -13.24
C HIS A 152 7.94 24.09 -12.51
N GLY A 153 8.69 24.98 -11.87
CA GLY A 153 8.13 26.15 -11.20
C GLY A 153 7.46 25.80 -9.87
N SER A 154 6.29 26.39 -9.59
CA SER A 154 5.59 26.26 -8.31
C SER A 154 4.74 24.99 -8.14
N GLY A 155 4.75 24.10 -9.15
CA GLY A 155 4.01 22.84 -9.13
C GLY A 155 4.69 21.74 -8.31
N SER A 156 3.96 20.66 -8.06
CA SER A 156 4.47 19.49 -7.35
C SER A 156 3.80 18.23 -7.84
N LEU A 157 4.50 17.10 -7.85
CA LEU A 157 3.90 15.78 -8.04
C LEU A 157 3.41 15.26 -6.68
N TYR A 158 2.11 15.02 -6.56
CA TYR A 158 1.54 14.44 -5.34
C TYR A 158 1.62 12.92 -5.38
N LEU A 159 2.18 12.34 -4.33
CA LEU A 159 2.39 10.91 -4.15
C LEU A 159 1.35 10.39 -3.15
N ARG A 160 0.70 9.28 -3.51
CA ARG A 160 -0.36 8.62 -2.73
C ARG A 160 0.00 7.17 -2.42
N PRO A 161 0.89 6.91 -1.44
CA PRO A 161 1.09 5.56 -0.94
C PRO A 161 -0.17 5.07 -0.24
N PHE A 162 -0.55 3.83 -0.44
CA PHE A 162 -1.68 3.21 0.25
C PHE A 162 -1.46 1.71 0.37
N MET A 163 -2.11 1.11 1.35
CA MET A 163 -2.11 -0.34 1.59
C MET A 163 -3.53 -0.76 1.94
N PHE A 164 -3.96 -1.90 1.41
CA PHE A 164 -5.30 -2.44 1.65
C PHE A 164 -5.26 -3.96 1.82
N ALA A 165 -6.22 -4.49 2.57
CA ALA A 165 -6.39 -5.92 2.77
C ALA A 165 -7.07 -6.59 1.56
N ASN A 166 -6.33 -7.45 0.85
CA ASN A 166 -6.80 -8.20 -0.30
C ASN A 166 -7.21 -9.65 0.04
N GLU A 167 -7.40 -9.97 1.32
CA GLU A 167 -7.85 -11.29 1.77
C GLU A 167 -9.32 -11.50 1.42
N VAL A 168 -9.64 -12.66 0.85
CA VAL A 168 -11.02 -13.06 0.51
C VAL A 168 -11.66 -13.68 1.75
N PHE A 169 -12.39 -12.86 2.50
CA PHE A 169 -12.99 -13.29 3.75
C PHE A 169 -14.19 -12.41 4.13
N LEU A 170 -15.37 -13.03 4.23
CA LEU A 170 -16.64 -12.40 4.66
C LEU A 170 -17.04 -12.77 6.10
N GLY A 171 -16.18 -13.48 6.82
CA GLY A 171 -16.52 -14.07 8.10
C GLY A 171 -16.31 -13.12 9.28
N ILE A 172 -17.36 -12.48 9.79
CA ILE A 172 -17.38 -12.07 11.20
C ILE A 172 -18.55 -12.81 11.86
N LYS A 173 -18.24 -13.67 12.85
CA LYS A 173 -19.22 -14.48 13.62
C LYS A 173 -20.33 -13.60 14.25
N PRO A 174 -21.51 -14.17 14.51
CA PRO A 174 -22.72 -14.20 13.67
C PRO A 174 -23.67 -13.02 13.96
N ALA A 175 -24.52 -12.69 12.99
CA ALA A 175 -25.70 -11.87 13.22
C ALA A 175 -26.69 -12.62 14.13
N PHE A 176 -26.69 -12.33 15.42
CA PHE A 176 -27.82 -12.67 16.27
C PHE A 176 -28.92 -11.62 16.05
N LEU A 177 -30.07 -12.09 15.59
CA LEU A 177 -31.34 -11.41 15.31
C LEU A 177 -31.55 -10.86 13.88
N ALA A 178 -32.04 -11.74 13.00
CA ALA A 178 -33.17 -11.41 12.14
C ALA A 178 -34.31 -12.42 12.37
N SER A 179 -35.38 -11.92 13.00
CA SER A 179 -36.64 -12.56 13.37
C SER A 179 -36.65 -13.44 14.63
N SER A 180 -37.15 -12.83 15.70
CA SER A 180 -37.81 -13.50 16.82
C SER A 180 -39.12 -14.15 16.34
N ARG A 181 -39.14 -15.48 16.20
CA ARG A 181 -40.37 -16.28 16.36
C ARG A 181 -40.04 -17.62 17.03
N PRO A 182 -40.47 -17.85 18.29
CA PRO A 182 -40.53 -19.20 18.86
C PRO A 182 -41.81 -19.93 18.40
N PRO A 183 -41.89 -21.25 18.61
CA PRO A 183 -42.35 -22.22 17.61
C PRO A 183 -43.83 -22.62 17.77
N SER A 184 -44.45 -23.10 16.68
CA SER A 184 -45.62 -23.97 16.77
C SER A 184 -45.42 -25.21 15.91
N LEU A 185 -45.33 -26.33 16.61
CA LEU A 185 -45.65 -27.70 16.21
C LEU A 185 -46.75 -27.76 15.13
N PHE A 186 -46.61 -28.63 14.13
CA PHE A 186 -47.44 -29.83 13.95
C PHE A 186 -46.99 -30.65 12.72
N SER A 187 -46.75 -31.93 12.99
CA SER A 187 -46.82 -33.13 12.14
C SER A 187 -47.53 -33.02 10.79
N ALA A 188 -46.85 -33.46 9.71
CA ALA A 188 -47.20 -34.61 8.85
C ALA A 188 -46.12 -34.78 7.77
#